data_AF-A0A0D2HEK6-F1
#
_entry.id   AF-A0A0D2HEK6-F1
#
_cell.length_a   1.000
_cell.length_b   1.000
_cell.length_c   1.000
_cell.angle_alpha   90.00
_cell.angle_beta   90.00
_cell.angle_gamma   90.00
#
_symmetry.space_group_name_H-M   'P 1'
#
loop_
_entity.id
_entity.type
_entity.pdbx_description
1 polymer ?
#
loop_
_entity_poly.entity_id
_entity_poly.type
_entity_poly.pdbx_seq_one_letter_code
_entity_poly.pdbx_strand_id
1 'polypeptide(L)'
;MKLIFGLLTCVLIIVHAVLAQSEAAFTAHNGTISPFPLADDLLTFNIGIFDPVCGLTYEVNISVQNRGDASKTSDNCNLLYDYITNTTSNGESSKDVNVVYTCPGTPEPTDPEGYGSLDIKFILNCPSDFAEDQTQEPATLQLLNIHDATDLTVPVSIGYEVYSNSAIIWQFINCP
;
A
#
# COMPACT_ATOMS: atom_id res chain seq x y z
N MET A 1 -4.72 -49.77 -1.71
CA MET A 1 -4.38 -48.77 -0.68
C MET A 1 -2.96 -48.20 -0.85
N LYS A 2 -2.50 -47.91 -2.09
CA LYS A 2 -1.18 -47.31 -2.38
C LYS A 2 -1.27 -46.01 -3.20
N LEU A 3 -2.39 -45.76 -3.88
CA LEU A 3 -2.60 -44.54 -4.68
C LEU A 3 -2.98 -43.30 -3.85
N ILE A 4 -3.69 -43.47 -2.73
CA ILE A 4 -4.15 -42.35 -1.90
C ILE A 4 -2.99 -41.70 -1.13
N PHE A 5 -2.01 -42.50 -0.69
CA PHE A 5 -0.82 -42.00 0.00
C PHE A 5 0.09 -41.18 -0.92
N GLY A 6 0.18 -41.53 -2.21
CA GLY A 6 0.98 -40.78 -3.18
C GLY A 6 0.43 -39.39 -3.47
N LEU A 7 -0.91 -39.25 -3.52
CA LEU A 7 -1.57 -37.97 -3.76
C LEU A 7 -1.41 -37.00 -2.57
N LEU A 8 -1.53 -37.50 -1.33
CA LEU A 8 -1.31 -36.68 -0.15
C LEU A 8 0.13 -36.13 -0.07
N THR A 9 1.13 -36.93 -0.43
CA THR A 9 2.52 -36.48 -0.45
C THR A 9 2.79 -35.43 -1.53
N CYS A 10 2.17 -35.52 -2.70
CA CYS A 10 2.32 -34.49 -3.74
C CYS A 10 1.69 -33.15 -3.32
N VAL A 11 0.50 -33.17 -2.69
CA VAL A 11 -0.16 -31.94 -2.22
C VAL A 11 0.67 -31.27 -1.12
N LEU A 12 1.22 -32.03 -0.18
CA LEU A 12 2.10 -31.48 0.86
C LEU A 12 3.38 -30.85 0.29
N ILE A 13 3.97 -31.41 -0.76
CA ILE A 13 5.16 -30.83 -1.39
C ILE A 13 4.83 -29.51 -2.11
N ILE A 14 3.67 -29.44 -2.77
CA ILE A 14 3.22 -28.22 -3.46
C ILE A 14 2.92 -27.11 -2.44
N VAL A 15 2.26 -27.43 -1.31
CA VAL A 15 1.96 -26.44 -0.26
C VAL A 15 3.24 -25.89 0.37
N HIS A 16 4.24 -26.73 0.65
CA HIS A 16 5.53 -26.24 1.17
C HIS A 16 6.31 -25.41 0.15
N ALA A 17 6.22 -25.71 -1.15
CA ALA A 17 6.87 -24.92 -2.18
C ALA A 17 6.23 -23.52 -2.34
N VAL A 18 4.91 -23.42 -2.20
CA VAL A 18 4.18 -22.15 -2.23
C VAL A 18 4.46 -21.31 -0.97
N LEU A 19 4.51 -21.93 0.21
CA LEU A 19 4.87 -21.26 1.47
C LEU A 19 6.33 -20.77 1.50
N ALA A 20 7.26 -21.54 0.93
CA ALA A 20 8.65 -21.12 0.81
C ALA A 20 8.85 -19.98 -0.22
N GLN A 21 8.01 -19.92 -1.27
CA GLN A 21 8.02 -18.79 -2.21
C GLN A 21 7.41 -17.52 -1.61
N SER A 22 6.39 -17.63 -0.75
CA SER A 22 5.83 -16.48 -0.04
C SER A 22 6.79 -15.91 1.02
N GLU A 23 7.52 -16.77 1.75
CA GLU A 23 8.52 -16.31 2.73
C GLU A 23 9.76 -15.71 2.05
N ALA A 24 10.19 -16.24 0.90
CA ALA A 24 11.27 -15.65 0.10
C ALA A 24 10.87 -14.32 -0.54
N ALA A 25 9.60 -14.14 -0.93
CA ALA A 25 9.08 -12.86 -1.44
C ALA A 25 9.04 -11.78 -0.34
N PHE A 26 8.74 -12.15 0.91
CA PHE A 26 8.74 -11.22 2.04
C PHE A 26 10.14 -10.90 2.60
N THR A 27 11.09 -11.83 2.49
CA THR A 27 12.45 -11.65 3.06
C THR A 27 13.44 -10.98 2.09
N ALA A 28 13.10 -10.83 0.81
CA ALA A 28 13.98 -10.20 -0.20
C ALA A 28 13.78 -8.70 -0.38
N HIS A 29 12.78 -8.06 0.26
CA HIS A 29 12.55 -6.62 0.14
C HIS A 29 13.32 -5.80 1.20
N ASN A 30 14.61 -6.11 1.38
CA ASN A 30 15.59 -5.22 2.01
C ASN A 30 16.63 -4.72 0.99
N GLY A 31 16.28 -4.78 -0.29
CA GLY A 31 17.02 -4.11 -1.35
C GLY A 31 16.89 -2.61 -1.13
N THR A 32 18.03 -1.95 -0.99
CA THR A 32 18.15 -0.50 -0.91
C THR A 32 17.28 0.14 -1.97
N ILE A 33 16.14 0.70 -1.55
CA ILE A 33 15.27 1.53 -2.38
C ILE A 33 16.18 2.63 -2.93
N SER A 34 16.43 2.60 -4.24
CA SER A 34 17.16 3.69 -4.88
C SER A 34 16.34 4.95 -4.67
N PRO A 35 16.88 5.99 -4.00
CA PRO A 35 16.12 7.20 -3.82
C PRO A 35 15.95 7.82 -5.19
N PHE A 36 14.74 7.75 -5.75
CA PHE A 36 14.29 8.79 -6.65
C PHE A 36 14.56 10.13 -5.94
N PRO A 37 15.01 11.18 -6.65
CA PRO A 37 15.16 12.47 -6.03
C PRO A 37 13.76 12.95 -5.64
N LEU A 38 13.36 12.61 -4.40
CA LEU A 38 12.28 13.28 -3.71
C LEU A 38 12.66 14.75 -3.80
N ALA A 39 11.77 15.58 -4.32
CA ALA A 39 11.90 16.99 -4.01
C ALA A 39 11.89 17.05 -2.48
N ASP A 40 12.99 17.50 -1.85
CA ASP A 40 13.15 17.51 -0.39
C ASP A 40 11.96 18.23 0.31
N ASP A 41 11.23 19.03 -0.46
CA ASP A 41 10.05 19.79 -0.07
C ASP A 41 8.72 18.99 -0.01
N LEU A 42 8.64 17.75 -0.51
CA LEU A 42 7.37 16.99 -0.65
C LEU A 42 7.17 15.95 0.46
N LEU A 43 6.00 15.99 1.12
CA LEU A 43 5.61 14.96 2.09
C LEU A 43 5.37 13.63 1.36
N THR A 44 6.09 12.59 1.80
CA THR A 44 6.09 11.29 1.16
C THR A 44 5.96 10.17 2.19
N PHE A 45 5.08 9.21 1.92
CA PHE A 45 4.90 8.01 2.72
C PHE A 45 5.31 6.76 1.94
N ASN A 46 5.93 5.77 2.61
CA ASN A 46 6.14 4.44 2.05
C ASN A 46 4.86 3.59 2.19
N ILE A 47 4.54 2.78 1.18
CA ILE A 47 3.36 1.89 1.18
C ILE A 47 3.68 0.43 0.79
N GLY A 48 4.54 0.22 -0.21
CA GLY A 48 5.07 -1.11 -0.58
C GLY A 48 4.02 -2.17 -0.93
N ILE A 49 3.23 -1.96 -1.99
CA ILE A 49 2.24 -2.94 -2.48
C ILE A 49 2.70 -3.53 -3.80
N PHE A 50 2.81 -4.86 -3.87
CA PHE A 50 3.18 -5.59 -5.08
C PHE A 50 1.94 -6.01 -5.87
N ASP A 51 1.95 -5.72 -7.17
CA ASP A 51 0.93 -6.05 -8.16
C ASP A 51 -0.50 -5.72 -7.67
N PRO A 52 -0.79 -4.45 -7.34
CA PRO A 52 -2.07 -4.06 -6.78
C PRO A 52 -3.20 -4.29 -7.79
N VAL A 53 -4.27 -4.93 -7.32
CA VAL A 53 -5.46 -5.27 -8.11
C VAL A 53 -6.63 -4.45 -7.61
N CYS A 54 -7.30 -3.77 -8.54
CA CYS A 54 -8.43 -2.94 -8.20
C CYS A 54 -9.57 -3.76 -7.56
N GLY A 55 -10.11 -3.24 -6.46
CA GLY A 55 -11.14 -3.86 -5.64
C GLY A 55 -10.59 -4.67 -4.46
N LEU A 56 -9.28 -4.86 -4.35
CA LEU A 56 -8.68 -5.60 -3.24
C LEU A 56 -8.26 -4.71 -2.08
N THR A 57 -8.11 -5.35 -0.92
CA THR A 57 -7.66 -4.72 0.32
C THR A 57 -6.33 -5.31 0.77
N TYR A 58 -5.43 -4.45 1.24
CA TYR A 58 -4.07 -4.78 1.65
C TYR A 58 -3.82 -4.31 3.08
N GLU A 59 -3.30 -5.18 3.95
CA GLU A 59 -2.79 -4.76 5.25
C GLU A 59 -1.33 -4.32 5.08
N VAL A 60 -1.04 -3.03 5.31
CA VAL A 60 0.29 -2.45 5.10
C VAL A 60 0.71 -1.54 6.23
N ASN A 61 2.02 -1.46 6.46
CA ASN A 61 2.61 -0.46 7.35
C ASN A 61 2.97 0.79 6.55
N ILE A 62 2.23 1.87 6.75
CA ILE A 62 2.54 3.17 6.15
C ILE A 62 3.50 3.92 7.05
N SER A 63 4.61 4.41 6.51
CA SER A 63 5.62 5.16 7.26
C SER A 63 5.99 6.46 6.55
N VAL A 64 6.33 7.50 7.31
CA VAL A 64 6.84 8.74 6.74
C VAL A 64 8.24 8.49 6.18
N GLN A 65 8.40 8.67 4.86
CA GLN A 65 9.69 8.60 4.19
C GLN A 65 10.38 9.96 4.19
N ASN A 66 9.64 11.01 3.83
CA ASN A 66 10.11 12.38 3.85
C ASN A 66 8.99 13.27 4.40
N ARG A 67 9.30 14.16 5.35
CA ARG A 67 8.33 15.12 5.87
C ARG A 67 8.00 16.21 4.85
N GLY A 68 8.93 16.53 3.95
CA GLY A 68 8.79 17.71 3.11
C GLY A 68 8.90 19.03 3.89
N ASP A 69 8.64 20.12 3.19
CA ASP A 69 8.49 21.46 3.78
C ASP A 69 7.04 21.63 4.24
N ALA A 70 6.85 21.64 5.57
CA ALA A 70 5.53 21.77 6.19
C ALA A 70 4.76 23.04 5.76
N SER A 71 5.47 24.11 5.37
CA SER A 71 4.86 25.35 4.91
C SER A 71 4.37 25.30 3.46
N LYS A 72 4.84 24.31 2.68
CA LYS A 72 4.44 24.05 1.30
C LYS A 72 3.44 22.91 1.19
N THR A 73 3.46 21.98 2.16
CA THR A 73 2.51 20.87 2.27
C THR A 73 1.10 21.40 2.52
N SER A 74 0.09 20.88 1.81
CA SER A 74 -1.30 21.27 2.03
C SER A 74 -1.79 20.96 3.45
N ASP A 75 -2.77 21.72 3.96
CA ASP A 75 -3.32 21.52 5.31
C ASP A 75 -3.84 20.10 5.52
N ASN A 76 -4.52 19.52 4.53
CA ASN A 76 -5.00 18.15 4.59
C ASN A 76 -3.85 17.12 4.63
N CYS A 77 -2.78 17.34 3.88
CA CYS A 77 -1.59 16.51 3.94
C CYS A 77 -0.85 16.65 5.29
N ASN A 78 -0.83 17.85 5.87
CA ASN A 78 -0.31 18.06 7.23
C ASN A 78 -1.14 17.31 8.27
N LEU A 79 -2.47 17.33 8.16
CA LEU A 79 -3.36 16.54 9.02
C LEU A 79 -3.15 15.04 8.85
N LEU A 80 -2.96 14.56 7.62
CA LEU A 80 -2.63 13.17 7.34
C LEU A 80 -1.30 12.76 7.99
N TYR A 81 -0.27 13.59 7.87
CA TYR A 81 1.03 13.39 8.54
C TYR A 81 0.87 13.32 10.06
N ASP A 82 0.18 14.28 10.65
CA ASP A 82 -0.08 14.31 12.09
C ASP A 82 -0.87 13.07 12.50
N TYR A 83 -1.84 12.63 11.70
CA TYR A 83 -2.61 11.43 12.01
C TYR A 83 -1.76 10.16 12.02
N ILE A 84 -0.88 9.99 11.02
CA ILE A 84 0.05 8.86 10.94
C ILE A 84 1.07 8.89 12.09
N THR A 85 1.53 10.06 12.52
CA THR A 85 2.64 10.20 13.48
C THR A 85 2.23 10.40 14.94
N ASN A 86 1.06 11.00 15.21
CA ASN A 86 0.63 11.43 16.56
C ASN A 86 -0.15 10.34 17.32
N THR A 87 -0.49 9.23 16.65
CA THR A 87 -1.32 8.16 17.22
C THR A 87 -0.52 6.98 17.76
N THR A 88 0.81 7.03 17.70
CA THR A 88 1.66 5.99 18.29
C THR A 88 2.24 6.49 19.62
N SER A 89 1.97 5.74 20.69
CA SER A 89 2.46 6.04 22.05
C SER A 89 3.99 5.95 22.18
N ASN A 90 4.65 5.44 21.13
CA ASN A 90 6.07 5.08 21.10
C ASN A 90 6.91 6.04 20.25
N GLY A 91 6.31 7.08 19.65
CA GLY A 91 7.00 7.98 18.73
C GLY A 91 7.35 7.35 17.38
N GLU A 92 6.63 6.30 16.98
CA GLU A 92 6.81 5.62 15.71
C GLU A 92 6.14 6.44 14.60
N SER A 93 6.91 6.83 13.58
CA SER A 93 6.44 7.56 12.40
C SER A 93 5.77 6.65 11.37
N SER A 94 5.10 5.60 11.84
CA SER A 94 4.44 4.59 11.01
C SER A 94 3.17 4.05 11.63
N LYS A 95 2.33 3.42 10.80
CA LYS A 95 1.02 2.91 11.20
C LYS A 95 0.57 1.77 10.31
N ASP A 96 0.04 0.72 10.91
CA ASP A 96 -0.64 -0.35 10.18
C ASP A 96 -2.04 0.13 9.78
N VAL A 97 -2.37 -0.03 8.50
CA VAL A 97 -3.65 0.37 7.92
C VAL A 97 -4.13 -0.68 6.93
N ASN A 98 -5.44 -0.70 6.67
CA ASN A 98 -5.96 -1.34 5.46
C ASN A 98 -5.95 -0.33 4.31
N VAL A 99 -5.15 -0.60 3.29
CA VAL A 99 -5.24 0.10 2.01
C VAL A 99 -6.28 -0.59 1.15
N VAL A 100 -7.33 0.14 0.78
CA VAL A 100 -8.39 -0.35 -0.10
C VAL A 100 -8.21 0.29 -1.46
N TYR A 101 -7.85 -0.50 -2.46
CA TYR A 101 -7.63 0.00 -3.80
C TYR A 101 -8.95 0.00 -4.59
N THR A 102 -9.42 1.19 -4.94
CA THR A 102 -10.60 1.41 -5.78
C THR A 102 -10.21 2.05 -7.11
N CYS A 103 -11.02 1.84 -8.14
CA CYS A 103 -10.81 2.41 -9.47
C CYS A 103 -12.15 2.67 -10.17
N PRO A 104 -12.19 3.42 -11.28
CA PRO A 104 -13.41 3.63 -12.04
C PRO A 104 -14.08 2.30 -12.43
N GLY A 105 -15.36 2.14 -12.06
CA GLY A 105 -16.11 0.90 -12.26
C GLY A 105 -16.10 -0.07 -11.05
N THR A 106 -15.16 0.11 -10.13
CA THR A 106 -15.06 -0.65 -8.87
C THR A 106 -14.88 0.33 -7.69
N PRO A 107 -15.95 1.06 -7.31
CA PRO A 107 -15.88 2.10 -6.28
C PRO A 107 -15.85 1.55 -4.84
N GLU A 108 -16.13 0.26 -4.67
CA GLU A 108 -16.17 -0.45 -3.39
C GLU A 108 -15.29 -1.71 -3.49
N PRO A 109 -14.73 -2.19 -2.38
CA PRO A 109 -13.95 -3.41 -2.38
C PRO A 109 -14.78 -4.61 -2.84
N THR A 110 -14.19 -5.44 -3.68
CA THR A 110 -14.73 -6.73 -4.12
C THR A 110 -14.12 -7.90 -3.35
N ASP A 111 -13.10 -7.63 -2.54
CA ASP A 111 -12.50 -8.56 -1.59
C ASP A 111 -13.56 -9.12 -0.61
N PRO A 112 -13.60 -10.44 -0.35
CA PRO A 112 -14.43 -11.00 0.72
C PRO A 112 -14.24 -10.32 2.09
N GLU A 113 -13.06 -9.79 2.37
CA GLU A 113 -12.75 -9.07 3.62
C GLU A 113 -13.30 -7.63 3.62
N GLY A 114 -13.84 -7.16 2.49
CA GLY A 114 -14.36 -5.81 2.32
C GLY A 114 -13.27 -4.78 2.57
N TYR A 115 -13.47 -3.89 3.55
CA TYR A 115 -12.50 -2.85 3.94
C TYR A 115 -11.40 -3.36 4.89
N GLY A 116 -11.36 -4.66 5.21
CA GLY A 116 -10.36 -5.26 6.10
C GLY A 116 -10.65 -5.04 7.59
N SER A 117 -9.75 -5.53 8.44
CA SER A 117 -9.98 -5.66 9.90
C SER A 117 -9.42 -4.54 10.78
N LEU A 118 -8.43 -3.77 10.30
CA LEU A 118 -7.74 -2.72 11.05
C LEU A 118 -8.59 -1.46 11.18
N ASP A 119 -8.38 -0.68 12.23
CA ASP A 119 -9.24 0.47 12.52
C ASP A 119 -9.16 1.59 11.45
N ILE A 120 -8.09 1.60 10.66
CA ILE A 120 -7.73 2.70 9.77
C ILE A 120 -7.76 2.23 8.34
N LYS A 121 -8.54 2.94 7.54
CA LYS A 121 -8.73 2.65 6.12
C LYS A 121 -8.11 3.77 5.30
N PHE A 122 -7.23 3.40 4.38
CA PHE A 122 -6.70 4.25 3.33
C PHE A 122 -7.36 3.82 2.04
N ILE A 123 -8.48 4.44 1.69
CA ILE A 123 -9.18 4.16 0.44
C ILE A 123 -8.49 4.98 -0.64
N LEU A 124 -7.73 4.30 -1.51
CA LEU A 124 -7.01 4.90 -2.62
C LEU A 124 -7.81 4.69 -3.90
N ASN A 125 -8.26 5.79 -4.50
CA ASN A 125 -8.92 5.79 -5.80
C ASN A 125 -7.90 6.18 -6.88
N CYS A 126 -7.52 5.20 -7.70
CA CYS A 126 -6.52 5.35 -8.76
C CYS A 126 -7.05 4.73 -10.07
N PRO A 127 -6.45 5.05 -11.23
CA PRO A 127 -6.68 4.31 -12.46
C PRO A 127 -6.40 2.81 -12.28
N SER A 128 -7.01 1.96 -13.11
CA SER A 128 -6.67 0.52 -13.21
C SER A 128 -5.41 0.28 -14.05
N ASP A 129 -5.12 1.23 -14.94
CA ASP A 129 -4.09 1.11 -15.96
C ASP A 129 -2.97 2.09 -15.63
N PHE A 130 -1.77 1.55 -15.37
CA PHE A 130 -0.57 2.31 -15.06
C PHE A 130 0.36 2.27 -16.28
N ALA A 131 0.80 3.44 -16.74
CA ALA A 131 1.62 3.56 -17.94
C ALA A 131 3.09 3.21 -17.67
N GLU A 132 3.69 2.38 -18.54
CA GLU A 132 5.09 1.94 -18.37
C GLU A 132 6.11 3.09 -18.48
N ASP A 133 5.75 4.21 -19.10
CA ASP A 133 6.61 5.38 -19.29
C ASP A 133 6.45 6.45 -18.20
N GLN A 134 5.58 6.20 -17.21
CA GLN A 134 5.36 7.08 -16.06
C GLN A 134 5.92 6.46 -14.78
N THR A 135 6.09 7.30 -13.76
CA THR A 135 6.53 6.88 -12.42
C THR A 135 5.56 7.29 -11.32
N GLN A 136 4.53 8.05 -11.67
CA GLN A 136 3.51 8.52 -10.75
C GLN A 136 2.14 8.61 -11.42
N GLU A 137 1.09 8.24 -10.71
CA GLU A 137 -0.30 8.48 -11.13
C GLU A 137 -1.03 9.37 -10.13
N PRO A 138 -1.90 10.29 -10.58
CA PRO A 138 -2.78 11.02 -9.69
C PRO A 138 -3.81 10.08 -9.06
N ALA A 139 -4.10 10.32 -7.79
CA ALA A 139 -5.05 9.54 -7.02
C ALA A 139 -5.78 10.42 -6.00
N THR A 140 -6.83 9.86 -5.41
CA THR A 140 -7.48 10.44 -4.23
C THR A 140 -7.36 9.45 -3.08
N LEU A 141 -6.86 9.94 -1.95
CA LEU A 141 -6.83 9.20 -0.69
C LEU A 141 -7.99 9.66 0.19
N GLN A 142 -8.84 8.73 0.60
CA GLN A 142 -9.77 8.93 1.70
C GLN A 142 -9.29 8.13 2.92
N LEU A 143 -9.07 8.83 4.02
CA LEU A 143 -8.75 8.26 5.31
C LEU A 143 -10.03 8.13 6.14
N LEU A 144 -10.32 6.92 6.60
CA LEU A 144 -11.38 6.64 7.57
C LEU A 144 -10.77 6.00 8.83
N ASN A 145 -11.18 6.46 10.00
CA ASN A 145 -10.96 5.78 11.26
C ASN A 145 -12.31 5.28 11.78
N ILE A 146 -12.39 4.02 12.25
CA ILE A 146 -13.63 3.49 12.82
C ILE A 146 -13.90 3.98 14.25
N HIS A 147 -12.88 4.49 14.94
CA HIS A 147 -12.97 4.96 16.34
C HIS A 147 -13.08 6.47 16.47
N ASP A 148 -12.58 7.21 15.49
CA ASP A 148 -12.70 8.66 15.42
C ASP A 148 -13.45 9.00 14.14
N ALA A 149 -14.41 9.93 14.16
CA ALA A 149 -15.14 10.37 12.97
C ALA A 149 -14.27 11.19 11.98
N THR A 150 -12.97 10.89 11.93
CA THR A 150 -12.01 11.45 10.98
C THR A 150 -12.29 10.85 9.62
N ASP A 151 -12.93 11.66 8.78
CA ASP A 151 -13.03 11.46 7.34
C ASP A 151 -12.23 12.58 6.67
N LEU A 152 -11.11 12.21 6.08
CA LEU A 152 -10.21 13.14 5.41
C LEU A 152 -10.00 12.67 3.98
N THR A 153 -10.33 13.53 3.02
CA THR A 153 -10.08 13.27 1.60
C THR A 153 -8.99 14.21 1.09
N VAL A 154 -7.96 13.65 0.46
CA VAL A 154 -6.75 14.36 0.03
C VAL A 154 -6.38 13.95 -1.40
N PRO A 155 -6.10 14.90 -2.31
CA PRO A 155 -5.47 14.57 -3.58
C PRO A 155 -4.01 14.15 -3.31
N VAL A 156 -3.59 13.04 -3.90
CA VAL A 156 -2.23 12.49 -3.76
C VAL A 156 -1.71 12.03 -5.12
N SER A 157 -0.43 11.64 -5.19
CA SER A 157 0.06 10.81 -6.28
C SER A 157 0.63 9.50 -5.75
N ILE A 158 0.41 8.42 -6.48
CA ILE A 158 1.03 7.13 -6.20
C ILE A 158 2.31 7.02 -7.00
N GLY A 159 3.44 6.92 -6.32
CA GLY A 159 4.72 6.59 -6.93
C GLY A 159 4.82 5.09 -7.16
N TYR A 160 5.12 4.68 -8.40
CA TYR A 160 5.18 3.27 -8.77
C TYR A 160 6.34 2.97 -9.72
N GLU A 161 6.70 1.68 -9.78
CA GLU A 161 7.66 1.13 -10.71
C GLU A 161 7.01 -0.01 -11.50
N VAL A 162 7.24 -0.04 -12.81
CA VAL A 162 6.81 -1.13 -13.68
C VAL A 162 8.00 -2.03 -14.01
N TYR A 163 7.86 -3.31 -13.73
CA TYR A 163 8.89 -4.32 -14.01
C TYR A 163 8.72 -4.91 -15.40
N SER A 164 9.77 -5.60 -15.89
CA SER A 164 9.80 -6.18 -17.24
C SER A 164 8.73 -7.25 -17.52
N ASN A 165 8.08 -7.79 -16.48
CA ASN A 165 6.93 -8.69 -16.58
C ASN A 165 5.59 -7.96 -16.46
N SER A 166 5.58 -6.63 -16.60
CA SER A 166 4.43 -5.74 -16.40
C SER A 166 3.85 -5.73 -14.97
N ALA A 167 4.56 -6.32 -14.00
CA ALA A 167 4.17 -6.19 -12.60
C ALA A 167 4.43 -4.77 -12.11
N ILE A 168 3.50 -4.24 -11.32
CA ILE A 168 3.56 -2.89 -10.77
C ILE A 168 3.89 -2.98 -9.29
N ILE A 169 4.76 -2.12 -8.79
CA ILE A 169 4.96 -1.95 -7.35
C ILE A 169 4.61 -0.52 -6.97
N TRP A 170 3.61 -0.35 -6.11
CA TRP A 170 3.38 0.94 -5.46
C TRP A 170 4.39 1.12 -4.35
N GLN A 171 5.22 2.15 -4.48
CA GLN A 171 6.32 2.42 -3.56
C GLN A 171 5.94 3.54 -2.60
N PHE A 172 5.31 4.61 -3.11
CA PHE A 172 5.10 5.84 -2.36
C PHE A 172 3.68 6.40 -2.51
N ILE A 173 3.23 7.09 -1.47
CA ILE A 173 2.15 8.08 -1.56
C ILE A 173 2.79 9.46 -1.38
N ASN A 174 2.70 10.30 -2.40
CA ASN A 174 3.14 11.69 -2.31
C ASN A 174 1.96 12.60 -2.01
N CYS A 175 2.13 13.47 -1.03
CA CYS A 175 1.11 14.38 -0.53
C CYS A 175 1.61 15.82 -0.71
N PRO A 176 1.07 16.58 -1.68
CA PRO A 176 1.51 17.94 -1.95
C PRO A 176 1.08 18.95 -0.90
#